data_AF-A0A1Y3ELN2-F1
#
_entry.id   AF-A0A1Y3ELN2-F1
#
_cell.length_a   1.000
_cell.length_b   1.000
_cell.length_c   1.000
_cell.angle_alpha   90.00
_cell.angle_beta   90.00
_cell.angle_gamma   90.00
#
_symmetry.space_group_name_H-M   'P 1'
#
loop_
_entity.id
_entity.type
_entity.pdbx_description
1 polymer ?
#
loop_
_entity_poly.entity_id
_entity_poly.type
_entity_poly.pdbx_seq_one_letter_code
_entity_poly.pdbx_strand_id
1 'polypeptide(L)'
;MEELDMLPAFGNVLHVSPVSTGDEVYRVCLQSGSFDNNELTMMQKMLTGKRYFIGIKKLLDLIDMTKQSSEDRIALFLSKLEEESAYR
;
A
#
# COMPACT_ATOMS: atom_id res chain seq x y z
N MET A 1 0.17 -8.39 22.40
CA MET A 1 -0.76 -9.55 22.30
C MET A 1 -0.19 -10.75 23.04
N GLU A 2 1.11 -11.03 22.89
CA GLU A 2 1.83 -12.01 23.74
C GLU A 2 1.76 -11.65 25.24
N GLU A 3 1.77 -10.36 25.60
CA GLU A 3 1.67 -9.90 26.99
C GLU A 3 0.33 -10.18 27.69
N LEU A 4 -0.72 -10.59 26.96
CA LEU A 4 -2.05 -10.85 27.54
C LEU A 4 -2.36 -12.35 27.69
N ASP A 5 -1.44 -13.24 27.33
CA ASP A 5 -1.63 -14.71 27.41
C ASP A 5 -2.92 -15.21 26.71
N MET A 6 -3.39 -14.45 25.71
CA MET A 6 -4.64 -14.72 24.97
C MET A 6 -4.42 -15.66 23.78
N LEU A 7 -3.18 -15.76 23.28
CA LEU A 7 -2.85 -16.59 22.11
C LEU A 7 -3.13 -18.09 22.32
N PRO A 8 -2.88 -18.69 23.51
CA PRO A 8 -3.22 -20.09 23.77
C PRO A 8 -4.72 -20.42 23.68
N ALA A 9 -5.62 -19.42 23.77
CA ALA A 9 -7.06 -19.62 23.62
C ALA A 9 -7.50 -19.84 22.16
N PHE A 10 -6.66 -19.48 21.19
CA PHE A 10 -6.92 -19.68 19.77
C PHE A 10 -6.28 -20.97 19.29
N GLY A 11 -7.05 -21.81 18.59
CA GLY A 11 -6.55 -23.09 18.07
C GLY A 11 -5.47 -22.94 16.98
N ASN A 12 -5.40 -21.79 16.31
CA ASN A 12 -4.38 -21.44 15.31
C ASN A 12 -4.20 -19.92 15.22
N VAL A 13 -3.01 -19.48 14.83
CA VAL A 13 -2.69 -18.06 14.58
C VAL A 13 -2.09 -17.93 13.18
N LEU A 14 -2.64 -17.03 12.36
CA LEU A 14 -2.11 -16.71 11.04
C LEU A 14 -1.65 -15.26 11.01
N HIS A 15 -0.38 -15.06 10.67
CA HIS A 15 0.19 -13.72 10.50
C HIS A 15 -0.19 -13.18 9.11
N VAL A 16 -0.79 -12.00 9.08
CA VAL A 16 -1.05 -11.26 7.85
C VAL A 16 -0.01 -10.15 7.72
N SER A 17 0.91 -10.30 6.78
CA SER A 17 1.96 -9.31 6.54
C SER A 17 1.41 -8.07 5.82
N PRO A 18 1.96 -6.87 6.07
CA PRO A 18 1.66 -5.69 5.28
C PRO A 18 2.19 -5.82 3.86
N VAL A 19 1.72 -4.94 2.97
CA VAL A 19 2.27 -4.78 1.62
C VAL A 19 3.71 -4.29 1.74
N SER A 20 4.64 -5.01 1.11
CA SER A 20 6.06 -4.94 1.43
C SER A 20 6.97 -4.60 0.24
N THR A 21 6.46 -4.74 -0.97
CA THR A 21 7.20 -4.50 -2.23
C THR A 21 6.44 -3.56 -3.15
N GLY A 22 7.16 -2.84 -4.00
CA GLY A 22 6.56 -2.01 -5.03
C GLY A 22 5.67 -2.80 -6.00
N ASP A 23 5.99 -4.07 -6.28
CA ASP A 23 5.18 -4.94 -7.13
C ASP A 23 3.83 -5.30 -6.48
N GLU A 24 3.79 -5.46 -5.16
CA GLU A 24 2.54 -5.66 -4.41
C GLU A 24 1.71 -4.36 -4.39
N VAL A 25 2.34 -3.20 -4.19
CA VAL A 25 1.67 -1.89 -4.29
C VAL A 25 1.06 -1.72 -5.68
N TYR A 26 1.84 -1.98 -6.74
CA TYR A 26 1.38 -1.91 -8.12
C TYR A 26 0.17 -2.82 -8.37
N ARG A 27 0.19 -4.05 -7.87
CA ARG A 27 -0.94 -4.99 -7.98
C ARG A 27 -2.21 -4.47 -7.30
N VAL A 28 -2.08 -3.85 -6.12
CA VAL A 28 -3.23 -3.22 -5.45
C VAL A 28 -3.76 -2.06 -6.28
N CYS A 29 -2.90 -1.19 -6.80
CA CYS A 29 -3.31 -0.08 -7.66
C CYS A 29 -4.01 -0.56 -8.94
N LEU A 30 -3.49 -1.61 -9.59
CA LEU A 30 -4.10 -2.25 -10.74
C LEU A 30 -5.49 -2.81 -10.41
N GLN A 31 -5.59 -3.59 -9.32
CA GLN A 31 -6.86 -4.19 -8.89
C GLN A 31 -7.90 -3.17 -8.41
N SER A 32 -7.45 -2.01 -7.93
CA SER A 32 -8.36 -0.94 -7.47
C SER A 32 -9.18 -0.31 -8.60
N GLY A 33 -8.77 -0.47 -9.86
CA GLY A 33 -9.39 0.18 -11.02
C GLY A 33 -9.37 1.71 -10.96
N SER A 34 -8.54 2.29 -10.10
CA SER A 34 -8.54 3.73 -9.81
C SER A 34 -7.63 4.54 -10.73
N PHE A 35 -6.71 3.87 -11.42
CA PHE A 35 -5.71 4.49 -12.29
C PHE A 35 -5.88 4.01 -13.72
N ASP A 36 -5.62 4.89 -14.69
CA ASP A 36 -5.62 4.53 -16.10
C ASP A 36 -4.34 3.78 -16.52
N ASN A 37 -4.29 3.31 -17.76
CA ASN A 37 -3.14 2.53 -18.26
C ASN A 37 -1.83 3.33 -18.31
N ASN A 38 -1.88 4.63 -18.57
CA ASN A 38 -0.69 5.49 -18.63
C ASN A 38 -0.14 5.71 -17.22
N GLU A 39 -1.03 6.02 -16.28
CA GLU A 39 -0.73 6.15 -14.86
C GLU A 39 -0.11 4.86 -14.31
N LEU A 40 -0.73 3.70 -14.59
CA LEU A 40 -0.22 2.39 -14.15
C LEU A 40 1.16 2.10 -14.74
N THR A 41 1.40 2.41 -16.01
CA THR A 41 2.72 2.23 -16.65
C THR A 41 3.79 3.10 -15.98
N MET A 42 3.44 4.34 -15.64
CA MET A 42 4.34 5.25 -14.92
C MET A 42 4.64 4.73 -13.50
N MET A 43 3.60 4.32 -12.78
CA MET A 43 3.73 3.75 -11.44
C MET A 43 4.59 2.49 -11.43
N GLN A 44 4.41 1.58 -12.39
CA GLN A 44 5.22 0.35 -12.49
C GLN A 44 6.71 0.69 -12.52
N LYS A 45 7.13 1.65 -13.35
CA LYS A 45 8.53 2.09 -13.43
C LYS A 45 9.03 2.68 -12.10
N MET A 46 8.20 3.45 -11.41
CA MET A 46 8.60 4.15 -10.18
C MET A 46 8.59 3.27 -8.94
N LEU A 47 7.79 2.20 -8.94
CA LEU A 47 7.65 1.26 -7.83
C LEU A 47 8.61 0.06 -7.94
N THR A 48 9.04 -0.31 -9.15
CA THR A 48 9.90 -1.47 -9.38
C THR A 48 11.17 -1.41 -8.51
N GLY A 49 11.46 -2.49 -7.79
CA GLY A 49 12.64 -2.61 -6.93
C GLY A 49 12.55 -1.88 -5.59
N LYS A 50 11.47 -1.13 -5.32
CA LYS A 50 11.25 -0.46 -4.02
C LYS A 50 10.63 -1.38 -2.98
N ARG A 51 10.85 -1.03 -1.72
CA ARG A 51 10.32 -1.71 -0.54
C ARG A 51 9.44 -0.75 0.24
N TYR A 52 8.34 -1.27 0.77
CA TYR A 52 7.35 -0.52 1.52
C TYR A 52 7.00 -1.27 2.80
N PHE A 53 6.27 -0.61 3.69
CA PHE A 53 5.66 -1.24 4.85
C PHE A 53 4.34 -0.54 5.12
N ILE A 54 3.27 -1.01 4.46
CA ILE A 54 1.96 -0.35 4.54
C ILE A 54 0.84 -1.38 4.66
N GLY A 55 -0.06 -1.14 5.60
CA GLY A 55 -1.28 -1.94 5.72
C GLY A 55 -2.22 -1.68 4.54
N ILE A 56 -2.88 -2.73 4.04
CA ILE A 56 -3.71 -2.64 2.84
C ILE A 56 -4.82 -1.57 2.95
N LYS A 57 -5.45 -1.42 4.13
CA LYS A 57 -6.48 -0.40 4.35
C LYS A 57 -5.93 1.02 4.14
N LYS A 58 -4.76 1.31 4.69
CA LYS A 58 -4.10 2.61 4.57
C LYS A 58 -3.68 2.89 3.12
N LEU A 59 -3.20 1.86 2.42
CA LEU A 59 -2.91 1.98 0.98
C LEU A 59 -4.16 2.33 0.16
N LEU A 60 -5.30 1.69 0.43
CA LEU A 60 -6.57 2.03 -0.22
C LEU A 60 -7.02 3.47 0.08
N ASP A 61 -6.83 3.94 1.32
CA ASP A 61 -7.16 5.33 1.69
C ASP A 61 -6.29 6.34 0.93
N LEU A 62 -5.01 6.05 0.69
CA LEU A 62 -4.14 6.88 -0.14
C LEU A 62 -4.61 6.92 -1.61
N ILE A 63 -5.03 5.77 -2.15
CA ILE A 63 -5.60 5.68 -3.50
C ILE A 63 -6.85 6.55 -3.58
N ASP A 64 -7.77 6.43 -2.62
CA ASP A 64 -9.02 7.20 -2.62
C ASP A 64 -8.81 8.70 -2.43
N MET A 65 -7.87 9.10 -1.57
CA MET A 65 -7.50 10.50 -1.37
C MET A 65 -6.95 11.14 -2.66
N THR A 66 -6.10 10.41 -3.39
CA THR A 66 -5.43 10.94 -4.59
C THR A 66 -6.33 11.01 -5.83
N LYS A 67 -7.49 10.32 -5.84
CA LYS A 67 -8.51 10.46 -6.89
C LYS A 67 -9.07 11.89 -7.01
N GLN A 68 -9.04 12.64 -5.91
CA GLN A 68 -9.65 13.97 -5.84
C GLN A 68 -8.70 15.10 -6.28
N SER A 69 -7.44 14.78 -6.60
CA SER A 69 -6.45 15.78 -7.03
C SER A 69 -6.48 15.97 -8.55
N SER A 70 -6.61 17.22 -9.00
CA SER A 70 -6.71 17.57 -10.43
C SER A 70 -5.38 17.67 -11.15
N GLU A 71 -4.27 17.90 -10.44
CA GLU A 71 -2.92 17.96 -11.02
C GLU A 71 -1.97 17.03 -10.26
N ASP A 72 -1.11 16.33 -11.00
CA ASP A 72 -0.03 15.44 -10.53
C ASP A 72 -0.40 14.39 -9.48
N ARG A 73 -1.59 13.78 -9.57
CA ARG A 73 -2.06 12.76 -8.61
C ARG A 73 -1.10 11.59 -8.40
N ILE A 74 -0.33 11.19 -9.42
CA ILE A 74 0.67 10.12 -9.30
C ILE A 74 1.84 10.55 -8.43
N ALA A 75 2.34 11.77 -8.62
CA ALA A 75 3.41 12.31 -7.79
C ALA A 75 2.92 12.47 -6.34
N LEU A 76 1.70 12.96 -6.14
CA LEU A 76 1.07 13.06 -4.82
C LEU A 76 0.92 11.68 -4.16
N PHE A 77 0.41 10.69 -4.88
CA PHE A 77 0.25 9.32 -4.37
C PHE A 77 1.60 8.74 -3.94
N LEU A 78 2.61 8.83 -4.80
CA LEU A 78 3.94 8.30 -4.50
C LEU A 78 4.60 9.03 -3.33
N SER A 79 4.49 10.36 -3.24
CA SER A 79 4.98 11.12 -2.09
C SER A 79 4.34 10.63 -0.80
N LYS A 80 3.02 10.48 -0.78
CA LYS A 80 2.27 10.04 0.41
C LYS A 80 2.57 8.60 0.77
N LEU A 81 2.75 7.72 -0.22
CA LEU A 81 3.15 6.35 0.00
C LEU A 81 4.53 6.26 0.66
N GLU A 82 5.50 7.07 0.22
CA GLU A 82 6.83 7.13 0.82
C GLU A 82 6.77 7.68 2.26
N GLU A 83 5.99 8.76 2.50
CA GLU A 83 5.76 9.32 3.84
C GLU A 83 5.20 8.27 4.82
N GLU A 84 4.14 7.57 4.41
CA GLU A 84 3.45 6.60 5.27
C GLU A 84 4.23 5.29 5.44
N SER A 85 5.14 4.97 4.52
CA SER A 85 6.01 3.79 4.62
C SER A 85 7.33 4.07 5.35
N ALA A 86 7.67 5.33 5.60
CA ALA A 86 8.88 5.74 6.31
C ALA A 86 8.76 5.60 7.84
N TYR A 87 7.53 5.58 8.36
CA TYR A 87 7.29 5.36 9.79
C TYR A 87 7.51 3.89 10.15
N ARG A 88 8.69 3.60 10.69
CA ARG A 88 8.97 2.37 11.44
C ARG A 88 8.63 2.57 12.91
#